data_AF-A0A1F5UCC6-F1
#
_entry.id   AF-A0A1F5UCC6-F1
#
_cell.length_a   1.000
_cell.length_b   1.000
_cell.length_c   1.000
_cell.angle_alpha   90.00
_cell.angle_beta   90.00
_cell.angle_gamma   90.00
#
_symmetry.space_group_name_H-M   'P 1'
#
loop_
_entity.id
_entity.type
_entity.pdbx_description
1 polymer ?
#
loop_
_entity_poly.entity_id
_entity_poly.type
_entity_poly.pdbx_seq_one_letter_code
_entity_poly.pdbx_strand_id
1 'polypeptide(L)'
;MSINSKLVLAFFTFLPLLFVFVLTFVIIVPEMSSSKAIDSSNAKEQFVKVRSIMEKHMAGVPFISFNLVFIYFFYMLNVFLSKNLRISGKIFWMFFLTLAPVLSPPFYWYFQIWREKEKAGAGFTIKWYYQI
;
A
#
# COMPACT_ATOMS: atom_id res chain seq x y z
N MET A 1 -16.51 11.11 9.85
CA MET A 1 -16.33 10.92 8.39
C MET A 1 -17.55 10.22 7.79
N SER A 2 -18.04 10.64 6.61
CA SER A 2 -19.17 9.98 5.91
C SER A 2 -18.74 8.64 5.30
N ILE A 3 -19.70 7.76 4.98
CA ILE A 3 -19.41 6.45 4.38
C ILE A 3 -18.71 6.59 3.01
N ASN A 4 -19.17 7.55 2.19
CA ASN A 4 -18.59 7.83 0.87
C ASN A 4 -17.12 8.25 1.00
N SER A 5 -16.81 9.14 1.95
CA SER A 5 -15.42 9.56 2.17
C SER A 5 -14.54 8.39 2.64
N LYS A 6 -15.06 7.48 3.47
CA LYS A 6 -14.32 6.28 3.91
C LYS A 6 -13.99 5.37 2.72
N LEU A 7 -14.95 5.15 1.82
CA LEU A 7 -14.77 4.34 0.61
C LEU A 7 -13.78 4.97 -0.36
N VAL A 8 -13.86 6.29 -0.58
CA VAL A 8 -12.90 7.03 -1.40
C VAL A 8 -11.49 6.88 -0.82
N LEU A 9 -11.33 7.03 0.49
CA LEU A 9 -10.04 6.83 1.13
C LEU A 9 -9.54 5.37 0.99
N ALA A 10 -10.44 4.39 1.08
CA ALA A 10 -10.11 3.00 0.83
C ALA A 10 -9.55 2.82 -0.59
N PHE A 11 -10.27 3.34 -1.59
CA PHE A 11 -9.85 3.28 -2.98
C PHE A 11 -8.43 3.83 -3.16
N PHE A 12 -8.15 5.03 -2.65
CA PHE A 12 -6.80 5.60 -2.72
C PHE A 12 -5.76 4.79 -1.94
N THR A 13 -6.14 4.12 -0.86
CA THR A 13 -5.24 3.29 -0.06
C THR A 13 -4.88 1.97 -0.76
N PHE A 14 -5.85 1.35 -1.43
CA PHE A 14 -5.67 0.07 -2.12
C PHE A 14 -5.19 0.21 -3.57
N LEU A 15 -5.41 1.37 -4.20
CA LEU A 15 -5.04 1.59 -5.61
C LEU A 15 -3.53 1.38 -5.88
N PRO A 16 -2.58 1.89 -5.06
CA PRO A 16 -1.16 1.62 -5.26
C PRO A 16 -0.81 0.14 -5.14
N LEU A 17 -1.46 -0.58 -4.22
CA LEU A 17 -1.27 -2.03 -4.04
C LEU A 17 -1.72 -2.80 -5.28
N LEU A 18 -2.92 -2.47 -5.78
CA LEU A 18 -3.45 -3.07 -7.00
C LEU A 18 -2.56 -2.75 -8.21
N PHE A 19 -2.06 -1.51 -8.30
CA PHE A 19 -1.18 -1.10 -9.38
C PHE A 19 0.16 -1.86 -9.34
N VAL A 20 0.79 -1.99 -8.17
CA VAL A 20 2.00 -2.80 -8.00
C VAL A 20 1.71 -4.25 -8.39
N PHE A 21 0.60 -4.82 -7.94
CA PHE A 21 0.21 -6.18 -8.28
C PHE A 21 0.03 -6.38 -9.79
N VAL A 22 -0.68 -5.47 -10.46
CA VAL A 22 -0.90 -5.50 -11.91
C VAL A 22 0.43 -5.35 -12.66
N LEU A 23 1.31 -4.43 -12.26
CA LEU A 23 2.62 -4.29 -12.89
C LEU A 23 3.45 -5.57 -12.72
N THR A 24 3.52 -6.13 -11.50
CA THR A 24 4.24 -7.37 -11.25
C THR A 24 3.71 -8.50 -12.14
N PHE A 25 2.39 -8.67 -12.26
CA PHE A 25 1.80 -9.73 -13.08
C PHE A 25 1.94 -9.51 -14.59
N VAL A 26 1.70 -8.29 -15.06
CA VAL A 26 1.73 -7.96 -16.50
C VAL A 26 3.16 -8.04 -17.05
N ILE A 27 4.16 -7.82 -16.20
CA ILE A 27 5.55 -7.76 -16.67
C ILE A 27 6.33 -9.00 -16.29
N ILE A 28 6.32 -9.43 -15.03
CA ILE A 28 7.24 -10.48 -14.59
C ILE A 28 6.83 -11.84 -15.16
N VAL A 29 5.52 -12.12 -15.23
CA VAL A 29 5.00 -13.42 -15.66
C VAL A 29 5.26 -13.71 -17.15
N PRO A 30 5.02 -12.76 -18.08
CA PRO A 30 5.37 -12.97 -19.50
C PRO A 30 6.89 -13.07 -19.74
N GLU A 31 7.70 -12.33 -18.97
CA GLU A 31 9.16 -12.34 -19.13
C GLU A 31 9.78 -13.67 -18.65
N MET A 32 9.32 -14.22 -17.52
CA MET A 32 9.73 -15.55 -17.04
C MET A 32 9.34 -16.68 -18.00
N SER A 33 8.27 -16.47 -18.78
CA SER A 33 7.82 -17.43 -19.79
C SER A 33 8.65 -17.34 -21.08
N SER A 34 9.18 -16.15 -21.39
CA SER A 34 9.98 -15.88 -22.60
C SER A 34 11.47 -16.21 -22.41
N SER A 35 12.01 -16.11 -21.18
CA SER A 35 13.43 -16.36 -20.88
C SER A 35 13.84 -17.84 -20.92
N LYS A 36 12.91 -18.77 -21.11
CA LYS A 36 13.21 -20.21 -21.30
C LYS A 36 13.65 -20.54 -22.74
N ALA A 37 13.60 -19.59 -23.66
CA ALA A 37 13.99 -19.75 -25.07
C ALA A 37 15.20 -18.87 -25.43
N ILE A 38 16.26 -18.90 -24.61
CA ILE A 38 17.48 -18.13 -24.88
C ILE A 38 18.32 -18.88 -25.92
N ASP A 39 18.25 -18.39 -27.15
CA ASP A 39 19.19 -18.70 -28.22
C ASP A 39 20.07 -17.46 -28.47
N SER A 40 21.40 -17.63 -28.50
CA SER A 40 22.35 -16.51 -28.47
C SER A 40 22.34 -15.62 -29.72
N SER A 41 21.62 -16.04 -30.77
CA SER A 41 21.50 -15.32 -32.05
C SER A 41 20.61 -14.07 -31.99
N ASN A 42 19.68 -13.98 -31.03
CA ASN A 42 18.67 -12.88 -30.95
C ASN A 42 18.87 -11.91 -29.77
N ALA A 43 20.06 -11.88 -29.16
CA ALA A 43 20.33 -11.08 -27.96
C ALA A 43 20.02 -9.57 -28.12
N LYS A 44 20.24 -9.00 -29.31
CA LYS A 44 19.99 -7.57 -29.59
C LYS A 44 18.49 -7.25 -29.60
N GLU A 45 17.68 -8.12 -30.20
CA GLU A 45 16.22 -7.95 -30.26
C GLU A 45 15.60 -8.11 -28.86
N GLN A 46 16.11 -9.07 -28.07
CA GLN A 46 15.69 -9.23 -26.68
C GLN A 46 16.06 -8.04 -25.80
N PHE A 47 17.26 -7.46 -25.96
CA PHE A 47 17.67 -6.27 -25.22
C PHE A 47 16.74 -5.07 -25.50
N VAL A 48 16.35 -4.86 -26.75
CA VAL A 48 15.39 -3.79 -27.13
C VAL A 48 14.03 -4.03 -26.51
N LYS A 49 13.55 -5.29 -26.48
CA LYS A 49 12.27 -5.66 -25.87
C LYS A 49 12.27 -5.41 -24.35
N VAL A 50 13.29 -5.89 -23.64
CA VAL A 50 13.44 -5.67 -22.18
C VAL A 50 13.56 -4.19 -21.85
N ARG A 51 14.36 -3.44 -22.61
CA ARG A 51 14.51 -1.99 -22.43
C ARG A 51 13.19 -1.25 -22.60
N SER A 52 12.41 -1.55 -23.64
CA SER A 52 11.10 -0.92 -23.86
C SER A 52 10.13 -1.20 -22.71
N ILE A 53 10.18 -2.41 -22.14
CA ILE A 53 9.38 -2.80 -20.98
C ILE A 53 9.84 -2.02 -19.74
N MET A 54 11.15 -1.94 -19.47
CA MET A 54 11.69 -1.17 -18.33
C MET A 54 11.33 0.32 -18.44
N GLU A 55 11.43 0.92 -19.63
CA GLU A 55 11.06 2.32 -19.85
C GLU A 55 9.59 2.60 -19.50
N LYS A 56 8.66 1.70 -19.87
CA LYS A 56 7.24 1.80 -19.49
C LYS A 56 7.02 1.71 -17.98
N HIS A 57 7.81 0.92 -17.26
CA HIS A 57 7.73 0.88 -15.79
C HIS A 57 8.28 2.14 -15.17
N MET A 58 9.46 2.59 -15.62
CA MET A 58 10.13 3.75 -15.08
C MET A 58 9.26 5.00 -15.23
N ALA A 59 8.41 5.07 -16.26
CA ALA A 59 7.41 6.13 -16.40
C ALA A 59 6.31 6.08 -15.31
N GLY A 60 5.89 4.91 -14.86
CA GLY A 60 4.83 4.74 -13.85
C GLY A 60 5.33 4.90 -12.40
N VAL A 61 6.59 4.58 -12.13
CA VAL A 61 7.17 4.61 -10.77
C VAL A 61 7.01 5.96 -10.05
N PRO A 62 7.29 7.12 -10.67
CA PRO A 62 7.15 8.41 -9.98
C PRO A 62 5.72 8.69 -9.49
N PHE A 63 4.71 8.29 -10.27
CA PHE A 63 3.31 8.49 -9.92
C PHE A 63 2.91 7.63 -8.71
N ILE A 64 3.36 6.38 -8.67
CA ILE A 64 3.13 5.48 -7.52
C ILE A 64 3.86 6.02 -6.28
N SER A 65 5.13 6.38 -6.42
CA SER A 65 5.95 6.89 -5.32
C SER A 65 5.32 8.13 -4.70
N PHE A 66 4.84 9.06 -5.52
CA PHE A 66 4.14 10.25 -5.04
C PHE A 66 2.85 9.90 -4.27
N ASN A 67 2.04 8.98 -4.80
CA ASN A 67 0.82 8.52 -4.13
C ASN A 67 1.12 7.84 -2.78
N LEU A 68 2.13 6.97 -2.71
CA LEU A 68 2.53 6.30 -1.48
C LEU A 68 3.01 7.28 -0.41
N VAL A 69 3.79 8.29 -0.81
CA VAL A 69 4.24 9.36 0.10
C VAL A 69 3.04 10.15 0.62
N PHE A 70 2.11 10.54 -0.26
CA PHE A 70 0.91 11.26 0.15
C PHE A 70 0.04 10.46 1.13
N ILE A 71 -0.19 9.18 0.84
CA ILE A 71 -0.91 8.25 1.73
C ILE A 71 -0.20 8.15 3.07
N TYR A 72 1.12 7.95 3.08
CA TYR A 72 1.91 7.88 4.30
C TYR A 72 1.74 9.13 5.17
N PHE A 73 1.92 10.32 4.61
CA PHE A 73 1.74 11.58 5.34
C PHE A 73 0.31 11.75 5.85
N PHE A 74 -0.69 11.43 5.01
CA PHE A 74 -2.09 11.49 5.40
C PHE A 74 -2.38 10.61 6.63
N TYR A 75 -1.92 9.35 6.62
CA TYR A 75 -2.15 8.43 7.74
C TYR A 75 -1.34 8.81 8.98
N MET A 76 -0.11 9.30 8.82
CA MET A 76 0.69 9.82 9.95
C MET A 76 0.00 11.01 10.62
N LEU A 77 -0.51 11.97 9.85
CA LEU A 77 -1.29 13.09 10.37
C LEU A 77 -2.58 12.61 11.04
N ASN A 78 -3.27 11.64 10.44
CA ASN A 78 -4.47 11.06 11.01
C ASN A 78 -4.21 10.41 12.38
N VAL A 79 -3.12 9.62 12.51
CA VAL A 79 -2.69 9.04 13.79
C VAL A 79 -2.39 10.14 14.82
N PHE A 80 -1.63 11.15 14.41
CA PHE A 80 -1.19 12.22 15.30
C PHE A 80 -2.37 13.04 15.84
N LEU A 81 -3.30 13.42 14.95
CA LEU A 81 -4.48 14.22 15.28
C LEU A 81 -5.65 13.40 15.84
N SER A 82 -5.57 12.06 15.80
CA SER A 82 -6.63 11.19 16.30
C SER A 82 -6.85 11.41 17.80
N LYS A 83 -8.09 11.73 18.17
CA LYS A 83 -8.54 11.76 19.58
C LYS A 83 -8.93 10.37 20.10
N ASN A 84 -9.15 9.42 19.20
CA ASN A 84 -9.57 8.05 19.53
C ASN A 84 -8.41 7.15 19.96
N LEU A 85 -7.16 7.57 19.71
CA LEU A 85 -5.95 6.83 20.07
C LEU A 85 -5.30 7.44 21.31
N ARG A 86 -5.07 6.60 22.32
CA ARG A 86 -4.14 6.91 23.43
C ARG A 86 -2.71 7.03 22.90
N ILE A 87 -1.84 7.70 23.64
CA ILE A 87 -0.42 7.92 23.28
C ILE A 87 0.29 6.62 22.87
N SER A 88 0.12 5.53 23.63
CA SER A 88 0.69 4.23 23.28
C SER A 88 0.18 3.69 21.94
N GLY A 89 -1.11 3.83 21.65
CA GLY A 89 -1.70 3.47 20.37
C GLY A 89 -1.20 4.34 19.22
N LYS A 90 -0.94 5.63 19.47
CA LYS A 90 -0.33 6.53 18.47
C LYS A 90 1.09 6.10 18.13
N ILE A 91 1.90 5.80 19.14
CA ILE A 91 3.28 5.32 18.96
C ILE A 91 3.28 4.00 18.17
N PHE A 92 2.44 3.05 18.56
CA PHE A 92 2.29 1.78 17.84
C PHE A 92 1.97 1.98 16.35
N TRP A 93 0.96 2.80 16.04
CA TRP A 93 0.57 3.02 14.65
C TRP A 93 1.59 3.83 13.86
N MET A 94 2.26 4.81 14.47
CA MET A 94 3.37 5.53 13.82
C MET A 94 4.52 4.57 13.49
N PHE A 95 4.91 3.72 14.44
CA PHE A 95 5.95 2.72 14.22
C PHE A 95 5.56 1.71 13.12
N PHE A 96 4.32 1.23 13.14
CA PHE A 96 3.82 0.29 12.14
C PHE A 96 3.72 0.94 10.73
N LEU A 97 3.33 2.21 10.67
CA LEU A 97 3.35 3.02 9.45
C LEU A 97 4.76 3.17 8.87
N THR A 98 5.76 3.36 9.72
CA THR A 98 7.15 3.48 9.26
C THR A 98 7.76 2.14 8.86
N LEU A 99 7.49 1.05 9.59
CA LEU A 99 8.04 -0.29 9.29
C LEU A 99 7.41 -0.92 8.05
N ALA A 100 6.11 -0.74 7.86
CA ALA A 100 5.36 -1.40 6.80
C ALA A 100 4.49 -0.38 6.03
N PRO A 101 5.07 0.64 5.38
CA PRO A 101 4.33 1.78 4.82
C PRO A 101 3.35 1.41 3.70
N VAL A 102 3.51 0.22 3.12
CA VAL A 102 2.63 -0.30 2.05
C VAL A 102 1.45 -1.09 2.63
N LEU A 103 1.67 -1.87 3.69
CA LEU A 103 0.65 -2.74 4.29
C LEU A 103 -0.10 -2.07 5.44
N SER A 104 0.56 -1.23 6.22
CA SER A 104 -0.04 -0.60 7.40
C SER A 104 -1.18 0.38 7.09
N PRO A 105 -1.19 1.16 5.98
CA PRO A 105 -2.31 2.05 5.67
C PRO A 105 -3.67 1.33 5.53
N PRO A 106 -3.82 0.21 4.78
CA PRO A 106 -5.11 -0.49 4.71
C PRO A 106 -5.53 -1.10 6.04
N PHE A 107 -4.58 -1.58 6.87
CA PHE A 107 -4.89 -2.02 8.23
C PHE A 107 -5.38 -0.86 9.11
N TYR A 108 -4.69 0.29 9.08
CA TYR A 108 -5.12 1.47 9.83
C TYR A 108 -6.50 1.93 9.39
N TRP A 109 -6.72 2.01 8.07
CA TRP A 109 -8.01 2.37 7.49
C TRP A 109 -9.13 1.48 8.05
N TYR A 110 -8.95 0.16 8.00
CA TYR A 110 -9.97 -0.77 8.46
C TYR A 110 -10.22 -0.64 9.98
N PHE A 111 -9.16 -0.66 10.79
CA PHE A 111 -9.31 -0.71 12.24
C PHE A 111 -9.66 0.62 12.90
N GLN A 112 -9.18 1.75 12.36
CA GLN A 112 -9.34 3.07 12.98
C GLN A 112 -10.36 3.95 12.26
N ILE A 113 -10.51 3.83 10.94
CA ILE A 113 -11.40 4.69 10.16
C ILE A 113 -12.72 3.98 9.87
N TRP A 114 -12.68 2.75 9.34
CA TRP A 114 -13.89 2.00 8.98
C TRP A 114 -14.70 1.64 10.23
N ARG A 115 -14.09 0.92 11.17
CA ARG A 115 -14.72 0.42 12.40
C ARG A 115 -14.93 1.46 13.51
N GLU A 116 -14.70 2.75 13.24
CA GLU A 116 -14.82 3.84 14.21
C GLU A 116 -16.18 3.86 14.94
N LYS A 117 -17.28 3.53 14.24
CA LYS A 117 -18.63 3.50 14.82
C LYS A 117 -18.92 2.26 15.69
N GLU A 118 -18.26 1.13 15.42
CA GLU A 118 -18.45 -0.09 16.21
C GLU A 118 -17.78 0.00 17.58
N LYS A 119 -16.66 0.73 17.66
CA LYS A 119 -15.94 0.97 18.93
C LYS A 119 -16.68 1.91 19.89
N ALA A 120 -17.64 2.69 19.41
CA ALA A 120 -18.44 3.59 20.23
C ALA A 120 -19.65 2.92 20.91
N GLY A 121 -20.05 1.72 20.46
CA GLY A 121 -21.16 0.95 21.04
C GLY A 121 -20.77 -0.43 21.58
N ALA A 122 -19.63 -0.97 21.17
CA ALA A 122 -19.04 -2.15 21.76
C ALA A 122 -17.64 -1.80 22.19
N GLY A 123 -17.34 -2.02 23.48
CA GLY A 123 -15.98 -2.03 24.01
C GLY A 123 -15.18 -3.15 23.34
N PHE A 124 -14.80 -2.95 22.08
CA PHE A 124 -13.88 -3.81 21.35
C PHE A 124 -12.48 -3.48 21.84
N THR A 125 -12.25 -3.91 23.08
CA THR A 125 -10.94 -4.19 23.64
C THR A 125 -10.23 -5.06 22.62
N ILE A 126 -9.18 -4.52 22.01
CA ILE A 126 -8.09 -5.36 21.53
C ILE A 126 -7.47 -5.93 22.82
N LYS A 127 -8.06 -7.01 23.33
CA LYS A 127 -7.63 -7.69 24.55
C LYS A 127 -6.23 -8.30 24.42
N TRP A 128 -5.66 -8.32 23.22
CA TRP A 128 -4.35 -8.89 22.93
C TRP A 128 -3.16 -7.96 23.18
N TYR A 129 -3.37 -6.69 23.59
CA TYR A 129 -2.26 -5.72 23.76
C TYR A 129 -2.19 -5.05 25.14
N TYR A 130 -2.93 -5.57 26.14
CA TYR A 130 -2.96 -5.03 27.51
C TYR A 130 -2.66 -6.11 28.56
N GLN A 131 -1.66 -6.97 28.32
CA GLN A 131 -1.16 -7.91 29.33
C GLN A 131 0.37 -7.96 29.45
N ILE A 132 1.08 -6.90 29.05
CA ILE A 132 2.47 -6.65 29.48
C ILE A 132 2.59 -5.18 29.86
#